data_AF-A0A935FD64-F1
#
_entry.id   AF-A0A935FD64-F1
#
_cell.length_a   1.000
_cell.length_b   1.000
_cell.length_c   1.000
_cell.angle_alpha   90.00
_cell.angle_beta   90.00
_cell.angle_gamma   90.00
#
_symmetry.space_group_name_H-M   'P 1'
#
loop_
_entity.id
_entity.type
_entity.pdbx_description
1 polymer ?
#
loop_
_entity_poly.entity_id
_entity_poly.type
_entity_poly.pdbx_seq_one_letter_code
_entity_poly.pdbx_strand_id
1 'polypeptide(L)'
;MTSIREYGELIRLQKKLAKVFPSFKEQHAWLQKFRQVDAHVKTAHNPSHVLQFILAIFNTPESVEGCIVEAGAFKGGSTAKISLAAAHMNRPFYVFDSFCGLPENKEQHIKSVMGYSIQNWFDGGNFAGTLDEVKGNVQAYGNINVCEFVPGWFNETMPLFNKKLPWPIWM
;
A
#
# COMPACT_ATOMS: atom_id res chain seq x y z
N MET A 1 -3.97 -18.94 -5.37
CA MET A 1 -3.84 -18.95 -6.84
C MET A 1 -4.35 -17.64 -7.39
N THR A 2 -3.53 -16.93 -8.15
CA THR A 2 -3.88 -15.68 -8.84
C THR A 2 -4.97 -15.97 -9.88
N SER A 3 -6.10 -15.25 -9.85
CA SER A 3 -7.19 -15.48 -10.80
C SER A 3 -6.78 -15.09 -12.23
N ILE A 4 -7.43 -15.65 -13.26
CA ILE A 4 -7.20 -15.27 -14.67
C ILE A 4 -7.39 -13.76 -14.86
N ARG A 5 -8.39 -13.18 -14.17
CA ARG A 5 -8.66 -11.75 -14.17
C ARG A 5 -7.48 -10.95 -13.61
N GLU A 6 -6.93 -11.37 -12.48
CA GLU A 6 -5.78 -10.72 -11.85
C GLU A 6 -4.52 -10.80 -12.73
N TYR A 7 -4.30 -11.94 -13.40
CA TYR A 7 -3.19 -12.07 -14.34
C TYR A 7 -3.33 -11.12 -15.55
N GLY A 8 -4.54 -11.00 -16.09
CA GLY A 8 -4.85 -10.05 -17.16
C GLY A 8 -4.59 -8.59 -16.74
N GLU A 9 -5.01 -8.21 -15.54
CA GLU A 9 -4.75 -6.88 -14.99
C GLU A 9 -3.26 -6.62 -14.78
N LEU A 10 -2.51 -7.60 -14.27
CA LEU A 10 -1.06 -7.49 -14.11
C LEU A 10 -0.35 -7.25 -15.44
N ILE A 11 -0.70 -7.99 -16.50
CA ILE A 11 -0.14 -7.76 -17.84
C ILE A 11 -0.44 -6.34 -18.31
N ARG A 12 -1.68 -5.89 -18.15
CA ARG A 12 -2.10 -4.54 -18.54
C ARG A 12 -1.30 -3.46 -17.81
N LEU A 13 -1.11 -3.61 -16.50
CA LEU A 13 -0.36 -2.66 -15.67
C LEU A 13 1.15 -2.72 -15.94
N GLN A 14 1.72 -3.89 -16.18
CA GLN A 14 3.14 -4.02 -16.57
C GLN A 14 3.43 -3.30 -17.89
N LYS A 15 2.50 -3.32 -18.86
CA LYS A 15 2.62 -2.50 -20.08
C LYS A 15 2.62 -0.99 -19.78
N LYS A 16 1.93 -0.54 -18.75
CA LYS A 16 1.99 0.86 -18.30
C LYS A 16 3.31 1.16 -17.59
N LEU A 17 3.81 0.23 -16.77
CA LEU A 17 5.13 0.34 -16.14
C LEU A 17 6.24 0.49 -17.18
N ALA A 18 6.14 -0.22 -18.30
CA ALA A 18 7.08 -0.10 -19.41
C ALA A 18 7.10 1.30 -20.07
N LYS A 19 6.03 2.09 -19.93
CA LYS A 19 6.00 3.49 -20.37
C LYS A 19 6.71 4.43 -19.39
N VAL A 20 6.69 4.09 -18.10
CA VAL A 20 7.40 4.83 -17.04
C VAL A 20 8.89 4.51 -17.10
N PHE A 21 9.24 3.23 -17.24
CA PHE A 21 10.62 2.74 -17.33
C PHE A 21 10.82 2.03 -18.67
N PRO A 22 11.30 2.72 -19.74
CA PRO A 22 11.47 2.11 -21.06
C PRO A 22 12.48 0.95 -21.08
N SER A 23 13.43 0.95 -20.14
CA SER A 23 14.43 -0.12 -20.03
C SER A 23 13.84 -1.39 -19.43
N PHE A 24 13.97 -2.51 -20.15
CA PHE A 24 13.59 -3.84 -19.64
C PHE A 24 14.31 -4.18 -18.33
N LYS A 25 15.58 -3.78 -18.18
CA LYS A 25 16.37 -4.01 -16.97
C LYS A 25 15.74 -3.30 -15.76
N GLU A 26 15.30 -2.06 -15.94
CA GLU A 26 14.65 -1.27 -14.88
C GLU A 26 13.27 -1.84 -14.53
N GLN A 27 12.46 -2.17 -15.53
CA GLN A 27 11.17 -2.83 -15.32
C GLN A 27 11.34 -4.13 -14.53
N HIS A 28 12.29 -4.97 -14.95
CA HIS A 28 12.58 -6.22 -14.27
C HIS A 28 13.01 -5.99 -12.82
N ALA A 29 13.89 -5.02 -12.56
CA ALA A 29 14.36 -4.70 -11.22
C ALA A 29 13.20 -4.27 -10.30
N TRP A 30 12.29 -3.41 -10.78
CA TRP A 30 11.10 -3.01 -10.02
C TRP A 30 10.17 -4.19 -9.72
N LEU A 31 9.85 -4.99 -10.74
CA LEU A 31 8.99 -6.16 -10.55
C LEU A 31 9.62 -7.22 -9.65
N GLN A 32 10.95 -7.37 -9.66
CA GLN A 32 11.68 -8.21 -8.70
C GLN A 32 11.50 -7.71 -7.27
N LYS A 33 11.69 -6.41 -7.01
CA LYS A 33 11.47 -5.83 -5.67
C LYS A 33 10.04 -6.11 -5.17
N PHE A 34 9.03 -5.93 -6.03
CA PHE A 34 7.64 -6.21 -5.65
C PHE A 34 7.39 -7.68 -5.35
N ARG A 35 7.95 -8.59 -6.15
CA ARG A 35 7.90 -10.03 -5.89
C ARG A 35 8.60 -10.42 -4.58
N GLN A 36 9.72 -9.78 -4.25
CA GLN A 36 10.43 -10.02 -3.00
C GLN A 36 9.55 -9.64 -1.80
N VAL A 37 8.85 -8.49 -1.87
CA VAL A 37 7.89 -8.12 -0.83
C VAL A 37 6.74 -9.16 -0.74
N ASP A 38 6.13 -9.53 -1.87
CA ASP A 38 5.02 -10.50 -1.89
C ASP A 38 5.40 -11.89 -1.35
N ALA A 39 6.67 -12.28 -1.50
CA ALA A 39 7.17 -13.56 -1.03
C ALA A 39 7.39 -13.61 0.49
N HIS A 40 7.57 -12.45 1.15
CA HIS A 40 7.99 -12.40 2.55
C HIS A 40 7.04 -11.65 3.46
N VAL A 41 6.23 -10.73 2.93
CA VAL A 41 5.34 -9.89 3.72
C VAL A 41 3.90 -10.16 3.30
N LYS A 42 3.09 -10.64 4.25
CA LYS A 42 1.67 -10.87 4.01
C LYS A 42 0.99 -9.55 3.65
N THR A 43 0.17 -9.54 2.61
CA THR A 43 -0.57 -8.35 2.19
C THR A 43 -2.05 -8.68 2.02
N ALA A 44 -2.91 -7.70 2.27
CA ALA A 44 -4.35 -7.82 2.06
C ALA A 44 -4.76 -7.45 0.63
N HIS A 45 -3.88 -6.79 -0.13
CA HIS A 45 -4.14 -6.36 -1.50
C HIS A 45 -3.68 -7.40 -2.53
N ASN A 46 -4.41 -7.47 -3.65
CA ASN A 46 -3.90 -8.14 -4.83
C ASN A 46 -2.68 -7.38 -5.39
N PRO A 47 -1.70 -8.08 -6.02
CA PRO A 47 -0.55 -7.44 -6.62
C PRO A 47 -0.89 -6.33 -7.64
N SER A 48 -1.96 -6.51 -8.43
CA SER A 48 -2.41 -5.51 -9.40
C SER A 48 -2.87 -4.20 -8.75
N HIS A 49 -3.56 -4.26 -7.61
CA HIS A 49 -4.01 -3.08 -6.88
C HIS A 49 -2.81 -2.24 -6.44
N VAL A 50 -1.81 -2.88 -5.82
CA VAL A 50 -0.62 -2.17 -5.35
C VAL A 50 0.19 -1.61 -6.53
N LEU A 51 0.31 -2.36 -7.62
CA LEU A 51 0.98 -1.87 -8.83
C LEU A 51 0.24 -0.67 -9.45
N GLN A 52 -1.10 -0.66 -9.40
CA GLN A 52 -1.89 0.48 -9.87
C GLN A 52 -1.60 1.74 -9.04
N PHE A 53 -1.49 1.61 -7.71
CA PHE A 53 -1.14 2.74 -6.84
C PHE A 53 0.26 3.29 -7.13
N ILE A 54 1.23 2.39 -7.28
CA ILE A 54 2.61 2.74 -7.62
C ILE A 54 2.69 3.44 -8.98
N LEU A 55 1.93 2.99 -9.97
CA LEU A 55 1.86 3.67 -11.26
C LEU A 55 1.24 5.06 -11.16
N ALA A 56 0.23 5.27 -10.29
CA ALA A 56 -0.31 6.61 -10.06
C ALA A 56 0.76 7.53 -9.44
N ILE A 57 1.55 7.03 -8.48
CA ILE A 57 2.67 7.76 -7.89
C ILE A 57 3.71 8.14 -8.96
N PHE A 58 4.15 7.19 -9.80
CA PHE A 58 5.12 7.47 -10.85
C PHE A 58 4.61 8.44 -11.92
N ASN A 59 3.30 8.44 -12.19
CA ASN A 59 2.70 9.37 -13.15
C ASN A 59 2.36 10.74 -12.53
N THR A 60 2.65 10.96 -11.24
CA THR A 60 2.49 12.27 -10.62
C THR A 60 3.61 13.19 -11.09
N PRO A 61 3.34 14.31 -11.78
CA PRO A 61 4.39 15.21 -12.25
C PRO A 61 5.23 15.75 -11.08
N GLU A 62 6.52 15.97 -11.31
CA GLU A 62 7.43 16.55 -10.30
C GLU A 62 6.98 17.94 -9.84
N SER A 63 6.32 18.70 -10.72
CA SER A 63 5.75 20.01 -10.39
C SER A 63 4.58 19.98 -9.41
N VAL A 64 3.95 18.81 -9.21
CA VAL A 64 2.87 18.65 -8.24
C VAL A 64 3.49 18.39 -6.87
N GLU A 65 3.56 19.39 -6.01
CA GLU A 65 4.02 19.20 -4.62
C GLU A 65 3.06 18.34 -3.80
N GLY A 66 3.59 17.62 -2.81
CA GLY A 66 2.79 16.89 -1.83
C GLY A 66 3.41 15.56 -1.40
N CYS A 67 2.89 15.01 -0.31
CA CYS A 67 3.29 13.73 0.26
C CYS A 67 2.37 12.59 -0.18
N ILE A 68 2.82 11.35 0.02
CA ILE A 68 1.99 10.15 -0.16
C ILE A 68 1.43 9.77 1.21
N VAL A 69 0.20 9.32 1.26
CA VAL A 69 -0.45 8.82 2.48
C VAL A 69 -0.98 7.41 2.21
N GLU A 70 -0.76 6.50 3.15
CA GLU A 70 -1.44 5.22 3.25
C GLU A 70 -2.20 5.17 4.59
N ALA A 71 -3.45 4.74 4.56
CA ALA A 71 -4.30 4.59 5.73
C ALA A 71 -4.69 3.11 5.89
N GLY A 72 -3.98 2.42 6.77
CA GLY A 72 -4.03 0.97 6.95
C GLY A 72 -2.82 0.31 6.30
N ALA A 73 -1.86 -0.09 7.11
CA ALA A 73 -0.61 -0.75 6.72
C ALA A 73 -0.66 -2.28 6.85
N PHE A 74 -1.51 -2.83 7.73
CA PHE A 74 -1.53 -4.26 8.05
C PHE A 74 -0.11 -4.76 8.40
N LYS A 75 0.48 -5.69 7.64
CA LYS A 75 1.86 -6.19 7.85
C LYS A 75 2.91 -5.37 7.10
N GLY A 76 2.53 -4.29 6.40
CA GLY A 76 3.43 -3.41 5.68
C GLY A 76 3.76 -3.85 4.25
N GLY A 77 3.00 -4.79 3.65
CA GLY A 77 3.29 -5.29 2.31
C GLY A 77 3.11 -4.24 1.20
N SER A 78 1.99 -3.51 1.21
CA SER A 78 1.80 -2.35 0.34
C SER A 78 2.73 -1.21 0.72
N THR A 79 2.86 -0.92 2.02
CA THR A 79 3.76 0.09 2.59
C THR A 79 5.19 -0.05 2.06
N ALA A 80 5.76 -1.26 2.10
CA ALA A 80 7.12 -1.52 1.62
C ALA A 80 7.25 -1.18 0.13
N LYS A 81 6.29 -1.58 -0.71
CA LYS A 81 6.34 -1.30 -2.15
C LYS A 81 6.11 0.19 -2.47
N ILE A 82 5.18 0.84 -1.77
CA ILE A 82 4.88 2.27 -1.94
C ILE A 82 6.09 3.10 -1.46
N SER A 83 6.75 2.71 -0.38
CA SER A 83 7.96 3.42 0.11
C SER A 83 9.09 3.44 -0.91
N LEU A 84 9.25 2.37 -1.71
CA LEU A 84 10.23 2.36 -2.81
C LEU A 84 9.86 3.39 -3.89
N ALA A 85 8.58 3.46 -4.26
CA ALA A 85 8.09 4.43 -5.24
C ALA A 85 8.17 5.87 -4.72
N ALA A 86 7.81 6.09 -3.45
CA ALA A 86 7.94 7.38 -2.78
C ALA A 86 9.39 7.87 -2.76
N ALA A 87 10.33 6.99 -2.43
CA ALA A 87 11.75 7.32 -2.47
C ALA A 87 12.24 7.64 -3.87
N HIS A 88 11.78 6.90 -4.87
CA HIS A 88 12.13 7.17 -6.27
C HIS A 88 11.61 8.54 -6.74
N MET A 89 10.42 8.94 -6.28
CA MET A 89 9.81 10.24 -6.60
C MET A 89 10.24 11.37 -5.65
N ASN A 90 11.16 11.10 -4.71
CA ASN A 90 11.58 12.03 -3.67
C ASN A 90 10.40 12.67 -2.89
N ARG A 91 9.41 11.85 -2.51
CA ARG A 91 8.23 12.27 -1.75
C ARG A 91 8.21 11.66 -0.36
N PRO A 92 7.90 12.45 0.68
CA PRO A 92 7.59 11.90 2.01
C PRO A 92 6.40 10.95 1.93
N PHE A 93 6.45 9.88 2.71
CA PHE A 93 5.40 8.87 2.76
C PHE A 93 4.90 8.68 4.19
N TYR A 94 3.64 9.02 4.43
CA TYR A 94 3.00 8.92 5.74
C TYR A 94 2.16 7.65 5.83
N VAL A 95 2.38 6.88 6.88
CA VAL A 95 1.74 5.58 7.09
C VAL A 95 0.90 5.65 8.36
N PHE A 96 -0.41 5.80 8.19
CA PHE A 96 -1.37 5.83 9.29
C PHE A 96 -1.90 4.42 9.54
N ASP A 97 -1.82 3.95 10.78
CA ASP A 97 -2.46 2.71 11.23
C ASP A 97 -2.60 2.76 12.75
N SER A 98 -3.55 2.02 13.31
CA SER A 98 -3.60 1.78 14.75
C SER A 98 -2.40 0.93 15.20
N PHE A 99 -1.87 0.10 14.30
CA PHE A 99 -0.93 -0.99 14.55
C PHE A 99 -1.46 -2.02 15.56
N CYS A 100 -2.78 -2.03 15.76
CA CYS A 100 -3.51 -2.91 16.67
C CYS A 100 -4.57 -3.73 15.94
N GLY A 101 -4.69 -3.58 14.62
CA GLY A 101 -5.75 -4.20 13.82
C GLY A 101 -7.05 -3.41 13.88
N LEU A 102 -8.13 -4.06 13.43
CA LEU A 102 -9.46 -3.45 13.39
C LEU A 102 -9.96 -3.10 14.80
N PRO A 103 -10.68 -1.98 14.96
CA PRO A 103 -11.36 -1.67 16.21
C PRO A 103 -12.49 -2.67 16.44
N GLU A 104 -12.86 -2.86 17.71
CA GLU A 104 -14.12 -3.53 18.01
C GLU A 104 -15.28 -2.78 17.35
N ASN A 105 -16.13 -3.51 16.64
CA ASN A 105 -17.33 -2.99 16.04
C ASN A 105 -18.50 -3.95 16.32
N LYS A 106 -19.72 -3.39 16.29
CA LYS A 106 -20.96 -4.15 16.49
C LYS A 106 -21.68 -4.41 15.17
N GLU A 107 -21.00 -4.23 14.05
CA GLU A 107 -21.58 -4.37 12.72
C GLU A 107 -21.74 -5.86 12.36
N GLN A 108 -22.88 -6.21 11.78
CA GLN A 108 -23.14 -7.58 11.35
C GLN A 108 -22.59 -7.81 9.93
N HIS A 109 -21.33 -8.24 9.86
CA HIS A 109 -20.69 -8.58 8.59
C HIS A 109 -20.98 -10.03 8.18
N ILE A 110 -22.13 -10.27 7.56
CA ILE A 110 -22.55 -11.63 7.18
C ILE A 110 -22.11 -11.96 5.75
N LYS A 111 -22.34 -11.06 4.78
CA LYS A 111 -22.00 -11.27 3.37
C LYS A 111 -21.29 -10.07 2.77
N SER A 112 -20.31 -10.34 1.90
CA SER A 112 -19.74 -9.33 1.01
C SER A 112 -20.76 -8.84 0.00
N VAL A 113 -20.45 -7.74 -0.69
CA VAL A 113 -21.25 -7.20 -1.82
C VAL A 113 -21.47 -8.25 -2.92
N MET A 114 -20.56 -9.21 -3.05
CA MET A 114 -20.66 -10.33 -4.02
C MET A 114 -21.37 -11.57 -3.46
N GLY A 115 -21.92 -11.50 -2.24
CA GLY A 115 -22.71 -12.57 -1.63
C GLY A 115 -21.91 -13.65 -0.89
N TYR A 116 -20.58 -13.59 -0.90
CA TYR A 116 -19.72 -14.51 -0.13
C TYR A 116 -19.83 -14.27 1.37
N SER A 117 -19.80 -15.32 2.18
CA SER A 117 -19.72 -15.18 3.64
C SER A 117 -18.42 -14.47 4.02
N ILE A 118 -18.54 -13.42 4.82
CA ILE A 118 -17.42 -12.66 5.41
C ILE A 118 -17.52 -12.64 6.94
N GLN A 119 -18.26 -13.60 7.49
CA GLN A 119 -18.43 -13.75 8.92
C GLN A 119 -17.05 -13.82 9.59
N ASN A 120 -16.88 -13.05 10.66
CA ASN A 120 -15.66 -12.93 11.46
C ASN A 120 -14.45 -12.30 10.75
N TRP A 121 -14.60 -11.75 9.53
CA TRP A 121 -13.48 -11.09 8.85
C TRP A 121 -13.12 -9.75 9.50
N PHE A 122 -14.11 -9.07 10.08
CA PHE A 122 -13.97 -7.72 10.61
C PHE A 122 -14.01 -7.68 12.14
N ASP A 123 -13.66 -8.78 12.80
CA ASP A 123 -13.58 -8.83 14.26
C ASP A 123 -12.44 -7.94 14.77
N GLY A 124 -12.60 -7.41 15.99
CA GLY A 124 -11.58 -6.58 16.63
C GLY A 124 -10.23 -7.29 16.70
N GLY A 125 -9.15 -6.56 16.38
CA GLY A 125 -7.78 -7.10 16.32
C GLY A 125 -7.44 -7.87 15.04
N ASN A 126 -8.41 -8.20 14.18
CA ASN A 126 -8.07 -8.74 12.86
C ASN A 126 -7.24 -7.75 12.06
N PHE A 127 -6.40 -8.28 11.17
CA PHE A 127 -5.44 -7.50 10.40
C PHE A 127 -4.45 -6.70 11.27
N ALA A 128 -4.19 -7.11 12.52
CA ALA A 128 -3.13 -6.50 13.30
C ALA A 128 -1.75 -6.76 12.70
N GLY A 129 -0.97 -5.69 12.55
CA GLY A 129 0.48 -5.73 12.43
C GLY A 129 1.06 -4.67 13.37
N THR A 130 1.99 -5.08 14.23
CA THR A 130 2.55 -4.14 15.22
C THR A 130 3.45 -3.13 14.53
N LEU A 131 3.65 -1.96 15.14
CA LEU A 131 4.51 -0.92 14.58
C LEU A 131 5.91 -1.44 14.27
N ASP A 132 6.47 -2.25 15.18
CA ASP A 132 7.81 -2.85 15.02
C ASP A 132 7.85 -3.87 13.89
N GLU A 133 6.82 -4.72 13.75
CA GLU A 133 6.71 -5.68 12.65
C GLU A 133 6.63 -4.96 11.31
N VAL A 134 5.79 -3.94 11.20
CA VAL A 134 5.63 -3.16 9.96
C VAL A 134 6.92 -2.42 9.63
N LYS A 135 7.55 -1.74 10.60
CA LYS A 135 8.85 -1.09 10.39
C LYS A 135 9.93 -2.07 9.97
N GLY A 136 10.01 -3.24 10.61
CA GLY A 136 10.95 -4.30 10.26
C GLY A 136 10.78 -4.78 8.81
N ASN A 137 9.55 -5.01 8.39
CA ASN A 137 9.23 -5.42 7.01
C ASN A 137 9.59 -4.33 6.00
N VAL A 138 9.27 -3.06 6.27
CA VAL A 138 9.61 -1.92 5.40
C VAL A 138 11.12 -1.70 5.36
N GLN A 139 11.84 -1.88 6.47
CA GLN A 139 13.29 -1.78 6.50
C GLN A 139 13.96 -2.89 5.69
N ALA A 140 13.42 -4.11 5.73
CA ALA A 140 13.97 -5.26 5.02
C ALA A 140 13.71 -5.22 3.51
N TYR A 141 12.51 -4.80 3.09
CA TYR A 141 12.06 -4.95 1.69
C TYR A 141 11.66 -3.63 0.99
N GLY A 142 11.57 -2.52 1.73
CA GLY A 142 11.17 -1.21 1.24
C GLY A 142 12.27 -0.15 1.40
N ASN A 143 11.86 1.10 1.62
CA ASN A 143 12.74 2.20 2.00
C ASN A 143 12.13 2.94 3.20
N ILE A 144 12.59 2.59 4.40
CA ILE A 144 12.08 3.16 5.64
C ILE A 144 12.41 4.66 5.81
N ASN A 145 13.44 5.17 5.13
CA ASN A 145 13.94 6.53 5.35
C ASN A 145 12.98 7.61 4.84
N VAL A 146 12.05 7.26 3.94
CA VAL A 146 11.01 8.18 3.47
C VAL A 146 9.69 8.01 4.22
N CYS A 147 9.60 7.03 5.14
CA CYS A 147 8.40 6.70 5.88
C CYS A 147 8.29 7.49 7.20
N GLU A 148 7.15 8.12 7.42
CA GLU A 148 6.73 8.64 8.71
C GLU A 148 5.51 7.82 9.19
N PHE A 149 5.71 7.01 10.23
CA PHE A 149 4.64 6.16 10.78
C PHE A 149 3.86 6.94 11.83
N VAL A 150 2.54 6.97 11.67
CA VAL A 150 1.61 7.71 12.54
C VAL A 150 0.71 6.69 13.26
N PRO A 151 1.12 6.21 14.46
CA PRO A 151 0.32 5.27 15.23
C PRO A 151 -0.90 5.94 15.86
N GLY A 152 -2.06 5.34 15.68
CA GLY A 152 -3.31 5.76 16.32
C GLY A 152 -4.53 5.54 15.43
N TRP A 153 -5.72 5.78 15.97
CA TRP A 153 -6.95 5.65 15.20
C TRP A 153 -7.12 6.82 14.22
N PHE A 154 -7.76 6.59 13.08
CA PHE A 154 -7.87 7.62 12.04
C PHE A 154 -8.64 8.86 12.49
N ASN A 155 -9.68 8.69 13.32
CA ASN A 155 -10.46 9.78 13.90
C ASN A 155 -9.64 10.65 14.88
N GLU A 156 -8.51 10.15 15.38
CA GLU A 156 -7.62 10.87 16.29
C GLU A 156 -6.43 11.50 15.56
N THR A 157 -5.90 10.78 14.56
CA THR A 157 -4.65 11.13 13.87
C THR A 157 -4.86 11.99 12.64
N MET A 158 -5.85 11.70 11.80
CA MET A 158 -6.06 12.42 10.53
C MET A 158 -6.53 13.87 10.70
N PRO A 159 -7.39 14.24 11.68
CA PRO A 159 -7.76 15.65 11.89
C PRO A 159 -6.57 16.56 12.21
N LEU A 160 -5.47 16.00 12.71
CA LEU A 160 -4.24 16.73 13.05
C LEU A 160 -3.25 16.81 11.88
N PHE A 161 -3.51 16.08 10.79
CA PHE A 161 -2.62 16.01 9.65
C PHE A 161 -2.78 17.23 8.74
N ASN A 162 -1.69 17.98 8.53
CA ASN A 162 -1.70 19.25 7.81
C ASN A 162 -0.73 19.29 6.62
N LYS A 163 -0.22 18.14 6.17
CA LYS A 163 0.69 18.09 5.03
C LYS A 163 -0.10 18.21 3.71
N LYS A 164 0.53 18.82 2.72
CA LYS A 164 -0.03 18.95 1.37
C LYS A 164 -0.12 17.58 0.70
N LEU A 165 -1.28 17.27 0.13
CA LEU A 165 -1.50 16.08 -0.69
C LEU A 165 -1.36 16.45 -2.19
N PRO A 166 -0.84 15.55 -3.02
CA PRO A 166 -0.73 15.77 -4.46
C PRO A 166 -2.14 15.79 -5.08
N TRP A 167 -2.63 16.98 -5.40
CA TRP A 167 -3.85 17.12 -6.20
C TRP A 167 -3.56 16.64 -7.63
N PRO A 168 -4.44 15.83 -8.29
CA PRO A 168 -5.77 15.38 -7.88
C PRO A 168 -5.84 13.93 -7.33
N ILE A 169 -4.73 13.36 -6.85
CA ILE A 169 -4.64 11.92 -6.58
C ILE A 169 -5.06 11.65 -5.13
N TRP A 170 -6.28 11.11 -4.98
CA TRP A 170 -6.71 10.37 -3.79
C TRP A 170 -6.61 8.88 -4.12
N MET A 171 -5.89 8.11 -3.30
CA MET A 171 -5.86 6.63 -3.36
C MET A 171 -6.31 6.06 -2.02
#